data_AF-A0A359MZA5-F1
#
_entry.id   AF-A0A359MZA5-F1
#
_cell.length_a   1.000
_cell.length_b   1.000
_cell.length_c   1.000
_cell.angle_alpha   90.00
_cell.angle_beta   90.00
_cell.angle_gamma   90.00
#
_symmetry.space_group_name_H-M   'P 1'
#
loop_
_entity.id
_entity.type
_entity.pdbx_description
1 polymer ?
#
loop_
_entity_poly.entity_id
_entity_poly.type
_entity_poly.pdbx_seq_one_letter_code
_entity_poly.pdbx_strand_id
1 'polypeptide(L)' 'MTSELRRRAKTVNFGVIYGISGFGLSKTMNVSMAEATEYINKFFEKYSRVKTYYESILEKARQTGYVETFFGRRRYIN' A
#
# COMPACT_ATOMS: atom_id res chain seq x y z
N MET A 1 2.18 23.66 -5.84
CA MET A 1 1.56 22.61 -4.98
C MET A 1 1.38 23.15 -3.57
N THR A 2 0.24 22.93 -2.94
CA THR A 2 0.03 23.29 -1.52
C THR A 2 0.61 22.23 -0.59
N SER A 3 1.03 22.61 0.61
CA SER A 3 1.55 21.68 1.62
C SER A 3 0.54 20.57 1.98
N GLU A 4 -0.74 20.92 1.98
CA GLU A 4 -1.84 19.98 2.22
C GLU A 4 -1.93 18.89 1.15
N LEU A 5 -1.84 19.28 -0.12
CA LEU A 5 -1.88 18.34 -1.24
C LEU A 5 -0.72 17.34 -1.18
N ARG A 6 0.48 17.82 -0.81
CA ARG A 6 1.66 16.96 -0.63
C ARG A 6 1.45 15.98 0.54
N ARG A 7 0.86 16.43 1.65
CA ARG A 7 0.57 15.58 2.81
C ARG A 7 -0.39 14.45 2.43
N ARG A 8 -1.49 14.77 1.74
CA ARG A 8 -2.46 13.78 1.26
C ARG A 8 -1.82 12.78 0.31
N ALA A 9 -1.06 13.24 -0.67
CA ALA A 9 -0.34 12.36 -1.60
C ALA A 9 0.63 11.41 -0.88
N LYS A 10 1.35 11.90 0.14
CA LYS A 10 2.22 11.07 0.99
C LYS A 10 1.40 10.00 1.72
N THR A 11 0.27 10.38 2.32
CA THR A 11 -0.64 9.45 3.00
C THR A 11 -1.16 8.37 2.05
N VAL A 12 -1.56 8.72 0.82
CA VAL A 12 -1.97 7.74 -0.19
C VAL A 12 -0.82 6.79 -0.51
N ASN A 13 0.37 7.29 -0.85
CA ASN A 13 1.49 6.44 -1.24
C ASN A 13 1.87 5.43 -0.14
N PHE A 14 1.98 5.86 1.11
CA PHE A 14 2.33 4.94 2.20
C PHE A 14 1.14 4.07 2.62
N GLY A 15 -0.06 4.63 2.69
CA GLY A 15 -1.26 3.88 3.06
C GLY A 15 -1.53 2.73 2.11
N VAL A 16 -1.50 2.99 0.79
CA VAL A 16 -1.82 1.99 -0.23
C VAL A 16 -0.79 0.85 -0.25
N ILE A 17 0.51 1.16 -0.16
CA ILE A 17 1.58 0.15 -0.14
C ILE A 17 1.47 -0.76 1.09
N TYR A 18 1.00 -0.25 2.23
CA TYR A 18 0.81 -1.02 3.45
C TYR A 18 -0.60 -1.64 3.58
N GLY A 19 -1.39 -1.63 2.51
CA GLY A 19 -2.69 -2.31 2.47
C GLY A 19 -3.77 -1.62 3.29
N ILE A 20 -3.72 -0.30 3.46
CA ILE A 20 -4.82 0.45 4.10
C ILE A 20 -6.12 0.26 3.29
N SER A 21 -7.23 0.03 4.00
CA SER A 21 -8.53 -0.03 3.35
C SER A 21 -9.02 1.36 2.92
N GLY A 22 -9.97 1.42 1.98
CA GLY A 22 -10.62 2.68 1.61
C GLY A 22 -11.26 3.40 2.80
N PHE A 23 -11.74 2.65 3.80
CA PHE A 23 -12.24 3.20 5.06
C PHE A 23 -11.12 3.81 5.92
N GLY A 24 -9.98 3.13 6.10
CA GLY A 24 -8.86 3.68 6.87
C GLY A 24 -8.26 4.92 6.20
N LEU A 25 -8.21 4.91 4.87
CA LEU A 25 -7.71 6.03 4.08
C LEU A 25 -8.66 7.23 4.13
N SER A 26 -9.97 7.02 4.07
CA SER A 26 -10.97 8.09 4.12
C SER A 26 -10.91 8.87 5.43
N LYS A 27 -10.71 8.16 6.57
CA LYS A 27 -10.49 8.77 7.89
C LYS A 27 -9.23 9.60 7.95
N THR A 28 -8.13 9.12 7.38
CA THR A 28 -6.83 9.81 7.43
C THR A 28 -6.79 11.05 6.54
N MET A 29 -7.46 11.00 5.38
CA MET A 29 -7.51 12.12 4.44
C MET A 29 -8.71 13.06 4.64
N ASN A 30 -9.64 12.69 5.53
CA ASN A 30 -10.91 13.38 5.74
C ASN A 30 -11.70 13.57 4.43
N VAL A 31 -11.85 12.49 3.68
CA VAL A 31 -12.59 12.42 2.40
C VAL A 31 -13.67 11.35 2.48
N SER A 32 -14.53 11.27 1.47
CA SER A 32 -15.51 10.18 1.39
C SER A 32 -14.83 8.82 1.19
N MET A 33 -15.50 7.73 1.59
CA MET A 33 -15.00 6.37 1.34
C MET A 33 -14.87 6.08 -0.17
N ALA A 34 -15.82 6.58 -0.97
CA ALA A 34 -15.79 6.44 -2.42
C ALA A 34 -14.54 7.09 -3.03
N GLU A 35 -14.25 8.34 -2.64
CA GLU A 35 -13.07 9.07 -3.11
C GLU A 35 -11.77 8.39 -2.66
N ALA A 36 -11.71 7.92 -1.40
CA ALA A 36 -10.57 7.15 -0.90
C ALA A 36 -10.34 5.86 -1.72
N THR A 37 -11.41 5.13 -2.04
CA THR A 37 -11.33 3.91 -2.86
C THR A 37 -10.86 4.21 -4.27
N GLU A 38 -11.33 5.32 -4.86
CA GLU A 38 -10.88 5.78 -6.16
C GLU A 38 -9.37 6.11 -6.17
N TYR A 39 -8.85 6.76 -5.12
CA TYR A 39 -7.41 7.00 -4.99
C TYR A 39 -6.60 5.70 -4.94
N ILE A 40 -7.08 4.69 -4.21
CA ILE A 40 -6.43 3.37 -4.15
C ILE A 40 -6.40 2.72 -5.54
N ASN A 41 -7.54 2.73 -6.24
CA ASN A 41 -7.66 2.14 -7.58
C ASN A 41 -6.74 2.84 -8.58
N LYS A 42 -6.77 4.17 -8.63
CA LYS A 42 -5.89 4.98 -9.49
C LYS A 42 -4.41 4.76 -9.20
N PHE A 43 -4.05 4.56 -7.92
CA PHE A 43 -2.67 4.25 -7.54
C PHE A 43 -2.22 2.91 -8.15
N PHE A 44 -3.01 1.85 -8.01
CA PHE A 44 -2.65 0.54 -8.56
C PHE A 44 -2.75 0.46 -10.09
N GLU A 45 -3.66 1.23 -10.70
CA GLU A 45 -3.71 1.39 -12.15
C GLU A 45 -2.42 2.02 -12.68
N LYS A 46 -1.97 3.10 -12.04
CA LYS A 46 -0.72 3.78 -12.41
C LYS A 46 0.52 2.94 -12.10
N TYR A 47 0.51 2.18 -11.02
CA TYR A 47 1.65 1.39 -10.54
C TYR A 47 1.35 -0.11 -10.51
N SER A 48 0.87 -0.65 -11.63
CA SER A 48 0.47 -2.06 -11.76
C SER A 48 1.56 -3.05 -11.33
N ARG A 49 2.84 -2.75 -11.63
CA ARG A 49 3.99 -3.59 -11.22
C ARG A 49 4.16 -3.68 -9.70
N VAL A 50 3.75 -2.66 -8.95
CA VAL A 50 3.78 -2.68 -7.47
C VAL A 50 2.81 -3.73 -6.94
N LYS A 51 1.61 -3.83 -7.55
CA LYS A 51 0.63 -4.85 -7.20
C LYS A 51 1.18 -6.26 -7.42
N THR A 52 1.74 -6.52 -8.61
CA THR A 52 2.35 -7.83 -8.93
C THR A 52 3.50 -8.17 -7.98
N TYR A 53 4.37 -7.21 -7.68
CA TYR A 53 5.46 -7.42 -6.74
C TYR A 53 4.95 -7.75 -5.33
N TYR A 54 3.96 -6.99 -4.86
CA TYR A 54 3.32 -7.22 -3.57
C TYR A 54 2.69 -8.63 -3.46
N GLU A 55 1.93 -9.03 -4.48
CA GLU A 55 1.33 -10.37 -4.54
C GLU A 55 2.40 -11.48 -4.53
N SER A 56 3.51 -11.29 -5.26
CA SER A 56 4.61 -12.25 -5.27
C SER A 56 5.29 -12.41 -3.90
N ILE A 57 5.41 -11.33 -3.13
CA ILE A 57 5.96 -11.37 -1.77
C ILE A 57 5.00 -12.14 -0.85
N LEU A 58 3.69 -11.88 -0.92
CA LEU A 58 2.70 -12.58 -0.11
C LEU A 58 2.71 -14.08 -0.40
N GLU A 59 2.75 -14.45 -1.67
CA GLU A 59 2.79 -15.87 -2.06
C GLU A 59 4.07 -16.56 -1.57
N LYS A 60 5.22 -15.92 -1.76
CA LYS A 60 6.50 -16.42 -1.23
C LYS A 60 6.46 -16.56 0.29
N ALA A 61 5.88 -15.59 0.99
CA ALA A 61 5.76 -15.63 2.45
C ALA A 61 4.86 -16.77 2.93
N ARG A 62 3.74 -17.05 2.25
CA ARG A 62 2.86 -18.19 2.56
C ARG A 62 3.56 -19.53 2.36
N GLN A 63 4.36 -19.66 1.31
CA GLN A 63 5.08 -20.90 1.01
C GLN A 63 6.27 -21.14 1.94
N THR A 64 6.99 -20.08 2.32
CA THR A 64 8.27 -20.19 3.06
C THR A 64 8.16 -19.90 4.55
N GLY A 65 7.08 -19.26 5.01
CA GLY A 65 6.88 -18.84 6.39
C GLY A 65 7.71 -17.60 6.80
N TYR A 66 8.35 -16.91 5.87
CA TYR A 66 9.13 -15.70 6.15
C TYR A 66 9.20 -14.73 4.97
N VAL A 67 9.57 -13.49 5.26
CA VAL A 67 9.98 -12.49 4.26
C VAL A 67 11.45 -12.13 4.45
N GLU A 68 12.12 -11.72 3.37
CA GLU A 68 13.56 -11.44 3.35
C GLU A 68 13.83 -10.04 2.78
N THR A 69 14.72 -9.29 3.43
CA THR A 69 15.23 -8.01 2.90
C THR A 69 16.26 -8.26 1.79
N PHE A 70 16.59 -7.23 1.00
CA PHE A 70 17.59 -7.33 -0.07
C PHE A 70 18.96 -7.88 0.40
N PHE A 71 19.37 -7.60 1.64
CA PHE A 71 20.63 -8.06 2.21
C PHE A 71 20.51 -9.38 3.00
N GLY A 72 19.44 -10.16 2.80
CA GLY A 72 19.31 -11.50 3.37
C GLY A 72 18.74 -11.59 4.79
N ARG A 73 18.44 -10.46 5.45
CA ARG A 73 17.77 -10.50 6.77
C ARG A 73 16.35 -11.03 6.64
N ARG A 74 16.02 -12.09 7.39
CA ARG A 74 14.69 -12.74 7.38
C ARG A 74 13.82 -12.30 8.55
N ARG A 75 12.51 -12.22 8.31
CA ARG A 75 11.46 -12.08 9.33
C ARG A 75 10.43 -13.18 9.14
N TYR A 76 10.34 -14.08 10.11
CA TYR A 76 9.36 -15.14 10.13
C TYR A 76 7.97 -14.59 10.45
N ILE A 77 6.96 -15.13 9.76
CA ILE A 77 5.55 -14.80 9.93
C ILE A 77 4.89 -16.07 10.44
N ASN A 78 4.56 -16.09 11.72
CA ASN A 78 3.82 -17.18 12.37
C ASN A 78 2.32 -17.00 12.15
#